data_AF-A0A0J1GRS4-F1
#
_entry.id   AF-A0A0J1GRS4-F1
#
_cell.length_a   1.000
_cell.length_b   1.000
_cell.length_c   1.000
_cell.angle_alpha   90.00
_cell.angle_beta   90.00
_cell.angle_gamma   90.00
#
_symmetry.space_group_name_H-M   'P 1'
#
loop_
_entity.id
_entity.type
_entity.pdbx_description
1 polymer ?
#
loop_
_entity_poly.entity_id
_entity_poly.type
_entity_poly.pdbx_seq_one_letter_code
_entity_poly.pdbx_strand_id
1 'polypeptide(L)'
;MITGIAVRRFPSSGGSDAVVHVLRGIDEVKHEKFEQEGIGFSTDVPRTKQQLKMDVNYAREIIAKRAFIPNVEYELEFSHNPDDPLEVIITKIIPVHPEVNAKIEAALKAK
;
A
#
# COMPACT_ATOMS: atom_id res chain seq x y z
N MET A 1 -6.92 -4.53 -5.44
CA MET A 1 -7.60 -3.37 -4.82
C MET A 1 -6.81 -2.92 -3.60
N ILE A 2 -6.57 -1.61 -3.44
CA ILE A 2 -5.85 -1.08 -2.27
C ILE A 2 -6.85 -0.82 -1.14
N THR A 3 -6.53 -1.33 0.04
CA THR A 3 -7.39 -1.28 1.25
C THR A 3 -6.89 -0.31 2.29
N GLY A 4 -5.59 -0.03 2.30
CA GLY A 4 -4.98 0.79 3.33
C GLY A 4 -3.55 1.18 3.01
N ILE A 5 -3.14 2.27 3.63
CA ILE A 5 -1.77 2.78 3.62
C ILE A 5 -1.38 2.99 5.09
N ALA A 6 -0.21 2.49 5.48
CA ALA A 6 0.30 2.65 6.83
C ALA A 6 1.74 3.14 6.79
N VAL A 7 2.03 4.16 7.61
CA VAL A 7 3.39 4.60 7.90
C VAL A 7 3.78 3.99 9.24
N ARG A 8 4.83 3.16 9.26
CA ARG A 8 5.36 2.58 10.50
C ARG A 8 6.62 3.33 10.88
N ARG A 9 6.74 3.62 12.16
CA ARG A 9 7.93 4.22 12.74
C ARG A 9 8.61 3.18 13.61
N PHE A 10 9.94 3.12 13.54
CA PHE A 10 10.76 2.22 14.33
C PHE A 10 11.59 3.08 15.31
N PRO A 11 11.07 3.41 16.50
CA PRO A 11 11.71 4.36 17.41
C PRO A 11 13.14 3.94 17.80
N SER A 12 13.36 2.63 17.96
CA SER A 12 14.64 2.08 18.38
C SER A 12 15.76 2.25 17.33
N SER A 13 15.44 2.24 16.03
CA SER A 13 16.41 2.43 14.95
C SER A 13 16.35 3.82 14.31
N GLY A 14 15.38 4.65 14.70
CA GLY A 14 15.13 5.96 14.09
C GLY A 14 14.48 5.91 12.70
N GLY A 15 14.23 4.72 12.15
CA GLY A 15 13.71 4.54 10.80
C GLY A 15 12.19 4.68 10.69
N SER A 16 11.71 4.81 9.46
CA SER A 16 10.29 4.66 9.11
C SER A 16 10.15 4.03 7.75
N ASP A 17 9.07 3.27 7.57
CA ASP A 17 8.65 2.80 6.26
C ASP A 17 7.17 3.08 6.02
N ALA A 18 6.75 2.97 4.77
CA ALA A 18 5.35 3.05 4.39
C ALA A 18 4.98 1.83 3.56
N VAL A 19 3.82 1.25 3.86
CA VAL A 19 3.34 0.03 3.23
C VAL A 19 1.93 0.18 2.71
N VAL A 20 1.67 -0.52 1.60
CA VAL A 20 0.37 -0.55 0.93
C VAL A 20 -0.28 -1.91 1.17
N HIS A 21 -1.47 -1.90 1.77
CA HIS A 21 -2.28 -3.08 2.01
C HIS A 21 -3.21 -3.30 0.83
N VAL A 22 -3.12 -4.46 0.20
CA VAL A 22 -4.00 -4.84 -0.93
C VAL A 22 -4.79 -6.08 -0.57
N LEU A 23 -6.03 -6.16 -1.05
CA LEU A 23 -6.79 -7.41 -0.99
C LEU A 23 -6.11 -8.44 -1.87
N ARG A 24 -5.88 -9.62 -1.31
CA ARG A 24 -5.38 -10.82 -1.97
C ARG A 24 -6.37 -11.94 -1.70
N GLY A 25 -6.56 -12.83 -2.67
CA GLY A 25 -7.35 -14.04 -2.44
C GLY A 25 -6.74 -14.85 -1.29
N ILE A 26 -7.59 -15.46 -0.48
CA ILE A 26 -7.11 -16.46 0.48
C ILE A 26 -6.77 -17.72 -0.32
N ASP A 27 -5.50 -18.14 -0.26
CA ASP A 27 -5.04 -19.35 -0.91
C ASP A 27 -5.32 -20.57 -0.04
N GLU A 28 -5.71 -21.68 -0.66
CA GLU A 28 -5.68 -22.99 -0.01
C GLU A 28 -4.24 -23.50 0.02
N VAL A 29 -3.76 -23.93 1.18
CA VAL A 29 -2.40 -24.42 1.35
C VAL A 29 -2.45 -25.81 1.96
N LYS A 30 -1.73 -26.75 1.34
CA LYS A 30 -1.52 -28.09 1.89
C LYS A 30 -0.03 -28.38 1.96
N HIS A 31 0.50 -28.48 3.17
CA HIS A 31 1.91 -28.72 3.44
C HIS A 31 2.05 -29.61 4.68
N GLU A 32 3.13 -30.39 4.79
CA GLU A 32 3.37 -31.36 5.88
C GLU A 32 3.25 -30.78 7.30
N LYS A 33 3.47 -29.46 7.43
CA LYS A 33 3.47 -28.73 8.72
C LYS A 33 2.42 -27.62 8.79
N PHE A 34 1.60 -27.46 7.75
CA PHE A 34 0.64 -26.36 7.65
C PHE A 34 -0.45 -26.69 6.62
N GLU A 35 -1.71 -26.66 7.05
CA GLU A 35 -2.86 -26.75 6.16
C GLU A 35 -3.76 -25.52 6.37
N GLN A 36 -4.30 -24.97 5.29
CA GLN A 36 -5.21 -23.84 5.29
C GLN A 36 -6.29 -24.05 4.23
N GLU A 37 -7.55 -23.94 4.66
CA GLU A 37 -8.72 -23.81 3.79
C GLU A 37 -9.31 -22.42 3.98
N GLY A 38 -9.82 -21.80 2.92
CA GLY A 38 -10.39 -20.46 3.03
C GLY A 38 -11.05 -19.94 1.76
N ILE A 39 -11.89 -18.93 1.93
CA ILE A 39 -12.65 -18.27 0.87
C ILE A 39 -12.67 -16.76 1.11
N GLY A 40 -12.66 -15.98 0.04
CA GLY A 40 -12.69 -14.51 0.11
C GLY A 40 -11.30 -13.90 0.04
N PHE A 41 -11.07 -12.82 0.78
CA PHE A 41 -9.87 -12.00 0.67
C PHE A 41 -9.22 -11.73 2.03
N SER A 42 -7.89 -11.63 2.03
CA SER A 42 -7.09 -11.15 3.16
C SER A 42 -6.14 -10.05 2.70
N THR A 43 -5.69 -9.21 3.65
CA THR A 43 -4.60 -8.26 3.45
C THR A 43 -3.24 -8.85 3.82
N ASP A 44 -3.22 -10.09 4.31
CA ASP A 44 -1.98 -10.79 4.63
C ASP A 44 -1.10 -10.94 3.39
N VAL A 45 0.20 -10.88 3.62
CA VAL A 45 1.18 -11.10 2.57
C VAL A 45 1.56 -12.56 2.63
N PRO A 46 1.27 -13.35 1.57
CA PRO A 46 1.76 -14.73 1.50
C PRO A 46 3.28 -14.75 1.69
N ARG A 47 3.80 -15.79 2.35
CA ARG A 47 5.25 -15.90 2.62
C ARG A 47 6.13 -15.83 1.37
N THR A 48 5.56 -16.15 0.20
CA THR A 48 6.22 -16.12 -1.11
C THR A 48 6.28 -14.72 -1.75
N LYS A 49 5.59 -13.73 -1.18
CA LYS A 49 5.49 -12.37 -1.73
C LYS A 49 6.08 -11.36 -0.77
N GLN A 50 6.58 -10.26 -1.32
CA GLN A 50 7.01 -9.12 -0.52
C GLN A 50 5.84 -8.16 -0.29
N GLN A 51 5.88 -7.46 0.83
CA GLN A 51 4.94 -6.38 1.12
C GLN A 51 5.23 -5.20 0.19
N LEU A 52 4.18 -4.59 -0.35
CA LEU A 52 4.32 -3.41 -1.21
C LEU A 52 4.74 -2.22 -0.34
N LYS A 53 5.87 -1.62 -0.69
CA LYS A 53 6.40 -0.41 -0.06
C LYS A 53 6.07 0.82 -0.90
N MET A 54 6.00 1.96 -0.23
CA MET A 54 5.79 3.24 -0.88
C MET A 54 6.68 4.33 -0.28
N ASP A 55 6.83 5.43 -1.01
CA ASP A 55 7.53 6.61 -0.51
C ASP A 55 6.88 7.11 0.79
N VAL A 56 7.72 7.29 1.81
CA VAL A 56 7.27 7.62 3.16
C VAL A 56 6.69 9.03 3.22
N ASN A 57 7.26 9.97 2.47
CA ASN A 57 6.83 11.36 2.50
C ASN A 57 5.46 11.51 1.83
N TYR A 58 5.29 10.86 0.68
CA TYR A 58 4.03 10.80 -0.04
C TYR A 58 2.93 10.11 0.77
N ALA A 59 3.24 8.98 1.42
CA ALA A 59 2.30 8.30 2.31
C ALA A 59 1.82 9.21 3.46
N ARG A 60 2.75 9.93 4.10
CA ARG A 60 2.41 10.90 5.15
C ARG A 60 1.54 12.02 4.63
N GLU A 61 1.82 12.54 3.44
CA GLU A 61 1.02 13.60 2.82
C GLU A 61 -0.43 13.14 2.58
N ILE A 62 -0.61 11.97 1.95
CA ILE A 62 -1.95 11.44 1.69
C ILE A 62 -2.73 11.20 2.99
N ILE A 63 -2.08 10.62 4.01
CA ILE A 63 -2.70 10.37 5.31
C ILE A 63 -3.11 11.68 5.98
N ALA A 64 -2.20 12.66 6.03
CA ALA A 64 -2.46 13.96 6.64
C ALA A 64 -3.63 14.69 5.98
N LYS A 65 -3.71 14.61 4.65
CA LYS A 65 -4.78 15.24 3.86
C LYS A 65 -6.05 14.40 3.77
N ARG A 66 -6.08 13.19 4.35
CA ARG A 66 -7.17 12.21 4.23
C ARG A 66 -7.59 11.99 2.77
N ALA A 67 -6.61 12.00 1.86
CA ALA A 67 -6.86 11.94 0.43
C ALA A 67 -7.05 10.50 -0.09
N PHE A 68 -6.68 9.48 0.70
CA PHE A 68 -6.85 8.08 0.33
C PHE A 68 -8.30 7.61 0.55
N ILE A 69 -8.84 6.91 -0.45
CA ILE A 69 -10.14 6.24 -0.35
C ILE A 69 -9.88 4.73 -0.42
N PRO A 70 -10.25 3.96 0.62
CA PRO A 70 -10.07 2.51 0.58
C PRO A 70 -11.01 1.85 -0.43
N ASN A 71 -10.62 0.68 -0.91
CA ASN A 71 -11.46 -0.20 -1.74
C ASN A 71 -11.86 0.40 -3.10
N VAL A 72 -11.01 1.24 -3.67
CA VAL A 72 -11.14 1.71 -5.06
C VAL A 72 -9.93 1.28 -5.88
N GLU A 73 -10.07 1.37 -7.20
CA GLU A 73 -9.00 1.05 -8.13
C GLU A 73 -8.04 2.23 -8.29
N TYR A 74 -6.75 1.91 -8.19
CA TYR A 74 -5.65 2.82 -8.35
C TYR A 74 -4.64 2.22 -9.33
N GLU A 75 -4.18 3.03 -10.27
CA GLU A 75 -2.91 2.82 -10.95
C GLU A 75 -1.76 3.23 -10.01
N LEU A 76 -0.65 2.50 -10.11
CA LEU A 76 0.52 2.67 -9.26
C LEU A 76 1.70 3.13 -10.10
N GLU A 77 2.30 4.26 -9.73
CA GLU A 77 3.60 4.65 -10.25
C GLU A 77 4.70 4.07 -9.37
N PHE A 78 5.70 3.47 -10.02
CA PHE A 78 6.85 2.88 -9.36
C PHE A 78 8.12 3.64 -9.71
N SER A 79 9.00 3.78 -8.73
CA SER A 79 10.36 4.27 -8.94
C SER A 79 11.33 3.60 -7.97
N HIS A 80 12.61 3.89 -8.11
CA HIS A 80 13.63 3.44 -7.17
C HIS A 80 13.55 4.27 -5.89
N ASN A 81 13.78 3.62 -4.74
CA ASN A 81 13.92 4.33 -3.47
C ASN A 81 15.16 5.24 -3.55
N PRO A 82 15.04 6.54 -3.25
CA PRO A 82 16.18 7.46 -3.24
C PRO A 82 17.29 7.04 -2.27
N ASP A 83 16.93 6.37 -1.17
CA ASP A 83 17.86 5.90 -0.15
C ASP A 83 18.45 4.50 -0.45
N ASP A 84 17.77 3.72 -1.31
CA ASP A 84 18.21 2.39 -1.76
C ASP A 84 17.83 2.16 -3.24
N PRO A 85 18.74 2.40 -4.20
CA PRO A 85 18.45 2.26 -5.62
C PRO A 85 18.07 0.84 -6.06
N LEU A 86 18.34 -0.20 -5.26
CA LEU A 86 17.94 -1.57 -5.57
C LEU A 86 16.49 -1.85 -5.18
N GLU A 87 15.90 -1.00 -4.33
CA GLU A 87 14.54 -1.12 -3.88
C GLU A 87 13.58 -0.35 -4.80
N VAL A 88 12.55 -1.02 -5.30
CA VAL A 88 11.47 -0.39 -6.06
C VAL A 88 10.29 -0.13 -5.13
N ILE A 89 9.84 1.12 -5.10
CA ILE A 89 8.74 1.58 -4.24
C ILE A 89 7.67 2.28 -5.06
N ILE A 90 6.45 2.29 -4.52
CA ILE A 90 5.34 3.08 -5.05
C ILE A 90 5.58 4.54 -4.73
N THR A 91 5.68 5.40 -5.74
CA THR A 91 5.87 6.85 -5.54
C THR A 91 4.55 7.61 -5.62
N LYS A 92 3.54 7.05 -6.29
CA LYS A 92 2.24 7.69 -6.47
C LYS A 92 1.10 6.69 -6.63
N ILE A 93 -0.08 7.07 -6.17
CA ILE A 93 -1.34 6.38 -6.47
C ILE A 93 -2.20 7.30 -7.35
N ILE A 94 -2.76 6.74 -8.42
CA ILE A 94 -3.60 7.48 -9.37
C ILE A 94 -4.97 6.77 -9.40
N PRO A 95 -6.03 7.38 -8.87
CA PRO A 95 -7.35 6.75 -8.90
C PRO A 95 -7.84 6.61 -10.35
N VAL A 96 -8.32 5.41 -10.69
CA VAL A 96 -8.77 5.07 -12.06
C VAL A 96 -10.07 5.80 -12.41
N HIS A 97 -10.96 5.98 -11.43
CA HIS A 97 -12.27 6.59 -11.67
C HIS A 97 -12.20 8.14 -11.59
N PRO A 98 -12.68 8.88 -12.62
CA PRO A 98 -12.59 10.34 -12.68
C PRO A 98 -13.20 11.06 -11.46
N GLU A 99 -14.31 10.54 -10.95
CA GLU A 99 -15.00 11.10 -9.77
C GLU A 99 -14.18 10.98 -8.49
N VAL A 100 -13.38 9.91 -8.38
CA VAL A 100 -12.45 9.71 -7.28
C VAL A 100 -11.25 10.63 -7.45
N ASN A 101 -10.73 10.77 -8.68
CA ASN A 101 -9.61 11.66 -8.98
C ASN A 101 -9.87 13.10 -8.55
N ALA A 102 -11.05 13.65 -8.88
CA ALA A 102 -11.43 15.00 -8.46
C ALA A 102 -11.41 15.18 -6.93
N LYS A 103 -11.86 14.18 -6.16
CA LYS A 103 -11.84 14.23 -4.68
C LYS A 103 -10.42 14.19 -4.12
N ILE A 104 -9.56 13.33 -4.68
CA ILE A 104 -8.16 13.21 -4.25
C ILE A 104 -7.40 14.48 -4.59
N GLU A 105 -7.53 15.00 -5.81
CA GLU A 105 -6.88 16.25 -6.20
C GLU A 105 -7.33 17.43 -5.34
N ALA A 106 -8.62 17.53 -5.02
CA ALA A 106 -9.13 18.57 -4.15
C ALA A 106 -8.54 18.46 -2.74
N ALA A 107 -8.48 17.25 -2.16
CA ALA A 107 -7.86 17.01 -0.87
C ALA A 107 -6.36 17.32 -0.87
N LEU A 108 -5.63 16.96 -1.94
CA LEU A 108 -4.20 17.25 -2.08
C LEU A 108 -3.91 18.74 -2.29
N LYS A 109 -4.82 19.50 -2.90
CA LYS A 109 -4.68 20.96 -3.11
C LYS A 109 -5.19 21.80 -1.93
N ALA A 110 -5.97 21.21 -1.02
CA ALA A 110 -6.46 21.90 0.17
C ALA A 110 -5.30 22.25 1.12
N LYS A 111 -5.30 23.50 1.60
CA LYS A 111 -4.26 24.11 2.42
C LYS A 111 -4.39 23.76 3.89
#